data_AF-A0A418CFQ8-F1
#
_entry.id   AF-A0A418CFQ8-F1
#
_cell.length_a   1.000
_cell.length_b   1.000
_cell.length_c   1.000
_cell.angle_alpha   90.00
_cell.angle_beta   90.00
_cell.angle_gamma   90.00
#
_symmetry.space_group_name_H-M   'P 1'
#
loop_
_entity.id
_entity.type
_entity.pdbx_description
1 polymer ?
#
loop_
_entity_poly.entity_id
_entity_poly.type
_entity_poly.pdbx_seq_one_letter_code
_entity_poly.pdbx_strand_id
1 'polypeptide(L)'
;MTKAAAEPQDVVDRSRVVHWATLGLDVVLSCDDVQTFHELKRQLWRHALAVDAPLWKQIVARHAASINEVDVEKSMRSSVVYLAMKNASSKKAQLTLELVDDLVKDPTLEGISIKARPLLAKTLALVVAPPPP
;
A
#
# COMPACT_ATOMS: atom_id res chain seq x y z
N MET A 1 -35.76 17.53 1.38
CA MET A 1 -34.77 17.03 0.41
C MET A 1 -33.39 17.19 1.01
N THR A 2 -32.87 16.14 1.64
CA THR A 2 -31.55 16.11 2.28
C THR A 2 -30.49 16.03 1.19
N LYS A 3 -29.68 17.09 1.07
CA LYS A 3 -28.52 17.13 0.18
C LYS A 3 -27.53 16.06 0.64
N ALA A 4 -27.38 14.99 -0.14
CA ALA A 4 -26.37 13.98 0.12
C ALA A 4 -25.01 14.70 0.21
N ALA A 5 -24.34 14.56 1.36
CA ALA A 5 -22.99 15.07 1.52
C ALA A 5 -22.13 14.39 0.46
N ALA A 6 -21.53 15.18 -0.43
CA ALA A 6 -20.53 14.68 -1.36
C ALA A 6 -19.40 14.07 -0.52
N GLU A 7 -19.20 12.76 -0.64
CA GLU A 7 -18.06 12.11 -0.02
C GLU A 7 -16.77 12.81 -0.52
N PRO A 8 -15.76 13.01 0.35
CA PRO A 8 -14.53 13.67 -0.06
C PRO A 8 -13.95 12.93 -1.26
N GLN A 9 -13.67 13.66 -2.35
CA GLN A 9 -13.21 13.09 -3.62
C GLN A 9 -11.94 12.21 -3.45
N ASP A 10 -11.10 12.53 -2.46
CA ASP A 10 -9.94 11.72 -2.02
C ASP A 10 -10.29 10.31 -1.50
N VAL A 11 -11.43 10.16 -0.80
CA VAL A 11 -11.86 8.87 -0.22
C VAL A 11 -12.35 7.94 -1.31
N VAL A 12 -13.07 8.50 -2.30
CA VAL A 12 -13.54 7.77 -3.48
C VAL A 12 -12.35 7.32 -4.34
N ASP A 13 -11.30 8.13 -4.46
CA ASP A 13 -10.10 7.78 -5.24
C ASP A 13 -9.30 6.65 -4.58
N ARG A 14 -9.04 6.73 -3.27
CA ARG A 14 -8.32 5.66 -2.55
C ARG A 14 -9.08 4.34 -2.52
N SER A 15 -10.40 4.36 -2.32
CA SER A 15 -11.23 3.14 -2.35
C SER A 15 -11.19 2.46 -3.71
N ARG A 16 -11.28 3.26 -4.80
CA ARG A 16 -11.11 2.76 -6.17
C ARG A 16 -9.72 2.18 -6.40
N VAL A 17 -8.67 2.83 -5.93
CA VAL A 17 -7.30 2.33 -6.06
C VAL A 17 -7.09 1.03 -5.27
N VAL A 18 -7.66 0.90 -4.07
CA VAL A 18 -7.64 -0.38 -3.33
C VAL A 18 -8.32 -1.48 -4.14
N HIS A 19 -9.51 -1.20 -4.68
CA HIS A 19 -10.25 -2.16 -5.49
C HIS A 19 -9.47 -2.55 -6.76
N TRP A 20 -8.90 -1.58 -7.47
CA TRP A 20 -8.08 -1.81 -8.66
C TRP A 20 -6.77 -2.51 -8.34
N ALA A 21 -6.16 -2.21 -7.20
CA ALA A 21 -4.97 -2.92 -6.74
C ALA A 21 -5.31 -4.40 -6.49
N THR A 22 -6.43 -4.69 -5.83
CA THR A 22 -6.90 -6.06 -5.61
C THR A 22 -7.20 -6.79 -6.93
N LEU A 23 -7.91 -6.16 -7.88
CA LEU A 23 -8.15 -6.74 -9.21
C LEU A 23 -6.87 -6.90 -10.03
N GLY A 24 -5.95 -5.94 -9.93
CA GLY A 24 -4.66 -5.97 -10.61
C GLY A 24 -3.80 -7.14 -10.16
N LEU A 25 -3.96 -7.61 -8.91
CA LEU A 25 -3.31 -8.84 -8.45
C LEU A 25 -3.81 -10.07 -9.22
N ASP A 26 -5.10 -10.17 -9.52
CA ASP A 26 -5.65 -11.28 -10.31
C ASP A 26 -5.15 -11.25 -11.76
N VAL A 27 -5.01 -10.05 -12.34
CA VAL A 27 -4.41 -9.87 -13.67
C VAL A 27 -2.94 -10.31 -13.66
N VAL A 28 -2.16 -9.87 -12.67
CA VAL A 28 -0.77 -10.30 -12.49
C VAL A 28 -0.68 -11.83 -12.42
N LEU A 29 -1.59 -12.50 -11.70
CA LEU A 29 -1.60 -13.97 -11.58
C LEU A 29 -1.93 -14.70 -12.89
N SER A 30 -2.66 -14.05 -13.80
CA SER A 30 -3.03 -14.61 -15.11
C SER A 30 -1.87 -14.63 -16.12
N CYS A 31 -0.73 -14.00 -15.79
CA CYS A 31 0.43 -13.98 -16.66
C CYS A 31 1.24 -15.28 -16.57
N ASP A 32 1.36 -15.97 -17.71
CA ASP A 32 2.16 -17.18 -17.83
C ASP A 32 3.67 -16.88 -17.96
N ASP A 33 4.02 -15.71 -18.50
CA ASP A 33 5.41 -15.27 -18.62
C ASP A 33 5.92 -14.66 -17.30
N VAL A 34 7.03 -15.20 -16.81
CA VAL A 34 7.64 -14.84 -15.52
C VAL A 34 8.14 -13.39 -15.53
N GLN A 35 8.73 -12.93 -16.64
CA GLN A 35 9.24 -11.55 -16.73
C GLN A 35 8.09 -10.55 -16.65
N THR A 36 7.04 -10.76 -17.46
CA THR A 36 5.83 -9.95 -17.47
C THR A 36 5.10 -9.97 -16.13
N PHE A 37 5.03 -11.14 -15.48
CA PHE A 37 4.49 -11.28 -14.12
C PHE A 37 5.20 -10.34 -13.14
N HIS A 38 6.53 -10.38 -13.11
CA HIS A 38 7.32 -9.56 -12.18
C HIS A 38 7.22 -8.07 -12.47
N GLU A 39 7.20 -7.68 -13.75
CA GLU A 39 7.08 -6.28 -14.15
C GLU A 39 5.70 -5.70 -13.81
N LEU A 40 4.62 -6.40 -14.15
CA LEU A 40 3.27 -5.95 -13.80
C LEU A 40 3.06 -5.89 -12.29
N LYS A 41 3.58 -6.88 -11.55
CA LYS A 41 3.60 -6.86 -10.09
C LYS A 41 4.32 -5.62 -9.56
N ARG A 42 5.49 -5.29 -10.11
CA ARG A 42 6.26 -4.10 -9.72
C ARG A 42 5.49 -2.82 -10.01
N GLN A 43 4.93 -2.68 -11.21
CA GLN A 43 4.16 -1.50 -11.61
C GLN A 43 2.91 -1.28 -10.76
N LEU A 44 2.19 -2.36 -10.43
CA LEU A 44 1.02 -2.33 -9.56
C LEU A 44 1.37 -1.76 -8.17
N TRP A 45 2.39 -2.32 -7.52
CA TRP A 45 2.78 -1.90 -6.18
C TRP A 45 3.41 -0.51 -6.16
N ARG A 46 4.14 -0.15 -7.21
CA ARG A 46 4.63 1.20 -7.43
C ARG A 46 3.47 2.20 -7.51
N HIS A 47 2.44 1.92 -8.30
CA HIS A 47 1.28 2.80 -8.42
C HIS A 47 0.55 2.94 -7.07
N ALA A 48 0.33 1.83 -6.36
CA ALA A 48 -0.29 1.83 -5.04
C ALA A 48 0.48 2.72 -4.03
N LEU A 49 1.81 2.67 -4.04
CA LEU A 49 2.65 3.52 -3.20
C LEU A 49 2.63 5.00 -3.63
N ALA A 50 2.61 5.27 -4.93
CA ALA A 50 2.57 6.64 -5.45
C ALA A 50 1.28 7.37 -5.02
N VAL A 51 0.13 6.69 -5.14
CA VAL A 51 -1.17 7.23 -4.70
C VAL A 51 -1.16 7.57 -3.20
N ASP A 52 -0.53 6.72 -2.39
CA ASP A 52 -0.44 6.94 -0.94
C ASP A 52 0.80 7.71 -0.49
N ALA A 53 1.58 8.29 -1.39
CA ALA A 53 2.80 9.01 -1.03
C ALA A 53 2.57 10.10 0.05
N PRO A 54 1.49 10.91 0.02
CA PRO A 54 1.20 11.86 1.10
C PRO A 54 0.96 11.19 2.46
N LEU A 55 0.28 10.03 2.49
CA LEU A 55 0.04 9.26 3.70
C LEU A 55 1.36 8.71 4.26
N TRP A 56 2.21 8.14 3.41
CA TRP A 56 3.50 7.59 3.82
C TRP A 56 4.45 8.66 4.34
N LYS A 57 4.46 9.87 3.76
CA LYS A 57 5.18 11.02 4.34
C LYS A 57 4.73 11.33 5.76
N GLN A 58 3.42 11.33 6.01
CA GLN A 58 2.87 11.58 7.34
C GLN A 58 3.22 10.47 8.34
N ILE A 59 3.12 9.20 7.91
CA ILE A 59 3.49 8.03 8.71
C ILE A 59 4.96 8.11 9.14
N VAL A 60 5.87 8.40 8.19
CA VAL A 60 7.30 8.56 8.47
C VAL A 60 7.56 9.72 9.43
N ALA A 61 6.92 10.87 9.22
CA ALA A 61 7.10 12.04 10.07
C ALA A 61 6.63 11.79 11.51
N ARG A 62 5.46 11.17 11.69
CA ARG A 62 4.90 10.84 13.02
C ARG A 62 5.76 9.82 13.75
N HIS A 63 6.20 8.78 13.06
CA HIS A 63 7.10 7.77 13.62
C HIS A 63 8.44 8.38 14.04
N ALA A 64 9.04 9.24 13.20
CA ALA A 64 10.29 9.93 13.52
C ALA A 64 10.16 10.87 14.72
N ALA A 65 8.99 11.45 14.94
CA ALA A 65 8.71 12.26 16.13
C ALA A 65 8.37 11.40 17.38
N SER A 66 8.28 10.07 17.25
CA SER A 66 7.81 9.16 18.29
C SER A 66 6.45 9.55 18.88
N ILE A 67 5.61 10.21 18.08
CA ILE A 67 4.28 10.64 18.50
C ILE A 67 3.28 9.54 18.17
N ASN A 68 2.71 8.95 19.22
CA ASN A 68 1.55 8.06 19.18
C ASN A 68 1.66 6.89 18.17
N GLU A 69 2.41 5.85 18.56
CA GLU A 69 2.57 4.62 17.76
C GLU A 69 1.24 3.93 17.38
N VAL A 70 0.18 4.12 18.17
CA VAL A 70 -1.16 3.61 17.86
C VAL A 70 -1.73 4.30 16.61
N ASP A 71 -1.56 5.62 16.49
CA ASP A 71 -2.01 6.36 15.31
C ASP A 71 -1.15 6.06 14.07
N VAL A 72 0.14 5.80 14.26
CA VAL A 72 1.04 5.32 13.19
C VAL A 72 0.54 4.00 12.65
N GLU A 73 0.27 3.02 13.52
CA GLU A 73 -0.26 1.72 13.11
C GLU A 73 -1.64 1.83 12.45
N LYS A 74 -2.54 2.65 13.01
CA LYS A 74 -3.84 2.93 12.39
C LYS A 74 -3.69 3.49 10.99
N SER A 75 -2.74 4.39 10.79
CA SER A 75 -2.44 4.97 9.47
C SER A 75 -1.88 3.91 8.51
N MET A 76 -0.99 3.02 8.96
CA MET A 76 -0.51 1.88 8.17
C MET A 76 -1.65 0.98 7.72
N ARG A 77 -2.58 0.64 8.63
CA ARG A 77 -3.76 -0.19 8.35
C ARG A 77 -4.77 0.48 7.41
N SER A 78 -4.68 1.80 7.24
CA SER A 78 -5.51 2.55 6.27
C SER A 78 -4.88 2.70 4.89
N SER A 79 -3.62 2.28 4.72
CA SER A 79 -2.92 2.38 3.43
C SER A 79 -3.49 1.41 2.39
N VAL A 80 -3.40 1.80 1.13
CA VAL A 80 -3.68 0.98 -0.04
C VAL A 80 -2.89 -0.32 0.02
N VAL A 81 -1.63 -0.26 0.45
CA VAL A 81 -0.77 -1.44 0.59
C VAL A 81 -1.40 -2.45 1.55
N TYR A 82 -1.75 -2.02 2.76
CA TYR A 82 -2.37 -2.90 3.74
C TYR A 82 -3.69 -3.48 3.24
N LEU A 83 -4.58 -2.62 2.74
CA LEU A 83 -5.93 -3.01 2.32
C LEU A 83 -5.89 -3.96 1.11
N ALA A 84 -5.08 -3.67 0.10
CA ALA A 84 -4.93 -4.51 -1.08
C ALA A 84 -4.33 -5.87 -0.72
N MET A 85 -3.30 -5.91 0.14
CA MET A 85 -2.71 -7.18 0.59
C MET A 85 -3.65 -8.01 1.46
N LYS A 86 -4.41 -7.36 2.36
CA LYS A 86 -5.39 -8.05 3.22
C LYS A 86 -6.52 -8.67 2.42
N ASN A 87 -6.92 -8.03 1.32
CA ASN A 87 -7.99 -8.49 0.44
C ASN A 87 -7.48 -9.40 -0.69
N ALA A 88 -6.16 -9.62 -0.80
CA ALA A 88 -5.59 -10.44 -1.86
C ALA A 88 -5.92 -11.93 -1.66
N SER A 89 -6.47 -12.53 -2.71
CA SER A 89 -6.81 -13.97 -2.77
C SER A 89 -5.57 -14.87 -2.77
N SER A 90 -4.46 -14.41 -3.35
CA SER A 90 -3.24 -15.18 -3.55
C SER A 90 -1.99 -14.48 -3.02
N LYS A 91 -1.13 -15.25 -2.35
CA LYS A 91 0.16 -14.79 -1.83
C LYS A 91 1.19 -14.51 -2.94
N LYS A 92 1.04 -15.09 -4.13
CA LYS A 92 2.05 -15.01 -5.20
C LYS A 92 2.20 -13.57 -5.74
N ALA A 93 1.09 -12.82 -5.87
CA ALA A 93 1.10 -11.45 -6.36
C ALA A 93 1.32 -10.39 -5.25
N GLN A 94 1.31 -10.79 -3.97
CA GLN A 94 1.49 -9.87 -2.83
C GLN A 94 2.86 -9.18 -2.84
N LEU A 95 2.90 -7.98 -2.26
CA LEU A 95 4.13 -7.21 -2.06
C LEU A 95 5.11 -7.99 -1.17
N THR A 96 6.35 -8.12 -1.60
CA THR A 96 7.44 -8.77 -0.85
C THR A 96 8.42 -7.74 -0.31
N LEU A 97 9.21 -8.10 0.70
CA LEU A 97 10.26 -7.22 1.23
C LEU A 97 11.32 -6.88 0.19
N GLU A 98 11.69 -7.82 -0.67
CA GLU A 98 12.61 -7.58 -1.80
C GLU A 98 12.06 -6.50 -2.74
N LEU A 99 10.78 -6.57 -3.08
CA LEU A 99 10.15 -5.57 -3.93
C LEU A 99 10.01 -4.22 -3.20
N VAL A 100 9.78 -4.21 -1.88
CA VAL A 100 9.86 -2.98 -1.08
C VAL A 100 11.25 -2.36 -1.19
N ASP A 101 12.31 -3.15 -1.09
CA ASP A 101 13.69 -2.67 -1.16
C ASP A 101 14.05 -2.06 -2.52
N ASP A 102 13.43 -2.56 -3.59
CA ASP A 102 13.52 -1.96 -4.93
C ASP A 102 12.71 -0.66 -5.01
N LEU A 103 11.45 -0.67 -4.54
CA LEU A 103 10.54 0.46 -4.65
C LEU A 103 11.00 1.68 -3.84
N VAL A 104 11.56 1.49 -2.63
CA VAL A 104 12.03 2.64 -1.82
C VAL A 104 13.29 3.32 -2.39
N LYS A 105 13.96 2.69 -3.35
CA LYS A 105 15.10 3.24 -4.09
C LYS A 105 14.68 3.87 -5.43
N ASP A 106 13.43 3.70 -5.82
CA ASP A 106 12.91 4.19 -7.08
C ASP A 106 12.80 5.74 -7.05
N PRO A 107 13.59 6.45 -7.86
CA PRO A 107 13.66 7.92 -7.79
C PRO A 107 12.36 8.60 -8.22
N THR A 108 11.48 7.88 -8.90
CA THR A 108 10.22 8.41 -9.41
C THR A 108 9.05 8.30 -8.43
N LEU A 109 9.23 7.57 -7.32
CA LEU A 109 8.27 7.50 -6.23
C LEU A 109 8.46 8.68 -5.28
N GLU A 110 8.13 9.88 -5.78
CA GLU A 110 8.30 11.12 -5.02
C GLU A 110 7.58 11.07 -3.68
N GLY A 111 8.36 11.07 -2.59
CA GLY A 111 7.84 11.07 -1.23
C GLY A 111 7.82 9.74 -0.52
N ILE A 112 8.07 8.65 -1.24
CA ILE A 112 8.47 7.39 -0.62
C ILE A 112 9.98 7.41 -0.55
N SER A 113 10.53 7.32 0.66
CA SER A 113 11.97 7.30 0.87
C SER A 113 12.40 6.02 1.55
N ILE A 114 13.70 5.79 1.64
CA ILE A 114 14.27 4.66 2.39
C ILE A 114 13.83 4.63 3.86
N LYS A 115 13.42 5.78 4.43
CA LYS A 115 12.85 5.88 5.79
C LYS A 115 11.48 5.22 5.91
N ALA A 116 10.75 5.05 4.81
CA ALA A 116 9.47 4.33 4.78
C ALA A 116 9.66 2.81 4.80
N ARG A 117 10.83 2.27 4.42
CA ARG A 117 11.13 0.83 4.38
C ARG A 117 10.76 0.08 5.68
N PRO A 118 11.21 0.47 6.89
CA PRO A 118 10.84 -0.24 8.12
C PRO A 118 9.33 -0.19 8.40
N LEU A 119 8.66 0.89 8.01
CA LEU A 119 7.22 1.08 8.20
C LEU A 119 6.40 0.25 7.20
N LEU A 120 6.87 0.13 5.96
CA LEU A 120 6.33 -0.78 4.97
C LEU A 120 6.50 -2.24 5.41
N ALA A 121 7.69 -2.62 5.88
CA ALA A 121 7.94 -3.96 6.43
C ALA A 121 7.00 -4.28 7.62
N LYS A 122 6.83 -3.33 8.54
CA LYS A 122 5.85 -3.45 9.64
C LYS A 122 4.43 -3.62 9.08
N THR A 123 4.05 -2.85 8.07
CA THR A 123 2.73 -2.94 7.43
C THR A 123 2.48 -4.32 6.81
N LEU A 124 3.47 -4.90 6.13
CA LEU A 124 3.41 -6.26 5.60
C LEU A 124 3.18 -7.29 6.71
N ALA A 125 3.87 -7.15 7.85
CA ALA A 125 3.68 -8.03 9.01
C ALA A 125 2.28 -7.90 9.64
N LEU A 126 1.71 -6.68 9.69
CA LEU A 126 0.36 -6.43 10.21
C LEU A 126 -0.74 -7.09 9.36
N VAL A 127 -0.50 -7.37 8.08
CA VAL A 127 -1.43 -8.11 7.22
C VAL A 127 -1.51 -9.58 7.63
N VAL A 128 -0.39 -10.14 8.08
CA VAL A 128 -0.28 -11.54 8.50
C VAL A 128 -0.76 -11.75 9.94
N ALA A 129 -0.58 -10.73 10.79
CA ALA A 129 -1.00 -10.79 12.19
C ALA A 129 -2.54 -10.67 12.32
N PRO A 130 -3.20 -11.51 13.15
CA PRO A 130 -4.61 -11.33 13.47
C PRO A 130 -4.83 -9.94 14.10
N PRO A 131 -5.98 -9.27 13.85
CA PRO A 131 -6.28 -8.02 14.54
C PRO A 131 -6.27 -8.26 16.06
N PRO A 132 -5.80 -7.28 16.86
CA PRO A 132 -5.85 -7.42 18.31
C PRO A 132 -7.30 -7.66 18.77
N PRO A 133 -7.50 -8.46 19.84
CA PRO A 133 -8.80 -8.84 20.36
C PRO A 133 -9.64 -7.64 20.83
#